data_AF-A0A0U5IP98-F1
#
_entry.id   AF-A0A0U5IP98-F1
#
_cell.length_a   1.000
_cell.length_b   1.000
_cell.length_c   1.000
_cell.angle_alpha   90.00
_cell.angle_beta   90.00
_cell.angle_gamma   90.00
#
_symmetry.space_group_name_H-M   'P 1'
#
loop_
_entity.id
_entity.type
_entity.pdbx_description
1 polymer ?
#
loop_
_entity_poly.entity_id
_entity_poly.type
_entity_poly.pdbx_seq_one_letter_code
_entity_poly.pdbx_strand_id
1 'polypeptide(L)'
;MFDWVAASARTAEASFDEENGFRHRFRYLDGVPLNDANFDLEVNVLEYREHAPDGSVLHFSRVTDLPVDNTNLTTLMRGARARWKIENEI
;
A
#
# COMPACT_ATOMS: atom_id res chain seq x y z
N MET A 1 -14.38 8.61 -1.33
CA MET A 1 -14.13 7.63 -2.43
C MET A 1 -13.25 6.45 -1.97
N PHE A 2 -12.64 6.50 -0.77
CA PHE A 2 -11.92 5.37 -0.15
C PHE A 2 -12.39 5.06 1.29
N ASP A 3 -13.54 5.60 1.71
CA ASP A 3 -14.06 5.44 3.09
C ASP A 3 -14.35 3.97 3.49
N TRP A 4 -14.57 3.08 2.52
CA TRP A 4 -14.79 1.65 2.80
C TRP A 4 -13.52 0.88 3.15
N VAL A 5 -12.34 1.30 2.67
CA VAL A 5 -11.05 0.66 3.01
C VAL A 5 -10.68 0.91 4.48
N ALA A 6 -11.16 2.02 5.05
CA ALA A 6 -10.94 2.38 6.44
C ALA A 6 -11.82 1.58 7.45
N ALA A 7 -12.86 0.86 6.98
CA ALA A 7 -13.85 0.22 7.84
C ALA A 7 -14.05 -1.29 7.58
N SER A 8 -13.28 -1.91 6.69
CA SER A 8 -13.39 -3.35 6.40
C SER A 8 -12.60 -4.17 7.41
N ALA A 9 -13.26 -5.08 8.12
CA ALA A 9 -12.64 -6.04 9.04
C ALA A 9 -11.60 -6.99 8.38
N ARG A 10 -11.50 -6.95 7.04
CA ARG A 10 -10.56 -7.75 6.24
C ARG A 10 -9.22 -7.04 5.99
N THR A 11 -9.09 -5.77 6.34
CA THR A 11 -7.85 -5.01 6.12
C THR A 11 -6.74 -5.57 7.01
N ALA A 12 -5.64 -6.00 6.37
CA ALA A 12 -4.46 -6.46 7.06
C ALA A 12 -3.44 -5.32 7.19
N GLU A 13 -2.71 -5.31 8.30
CA GLU A 13 -1.67 -4.32 8.58
C GLU A 13 -0.34 -5.03 8.85
N ALA A 14 0.74 -4.44 8.34
CA ALA A 14 2.09 -4.90 8.62
C ALA A 14 3.01 -3.72 8.90
N SER A 15 4.01 -3.94 9.73
CA SER A 15 4.94 -2.89 10.13
C SER A 15 6.31 -3.44 10.47
N PHE A 16 7.34 -2.70 10.10
CA PHE A 16 8.69 -2.93 10.60
C PHE A 16 9.43 -1.59 10.73
N ASP A 17 10.43 -1.59 11.59
CA ASP A 17 11.29 -0.42 11.85
C ASP A 17 12.74 -0.83 11.52
N GLU A 18 13.48 0.08 10.91
CA GLU A 18 14.88 -0.10 10.56
C GLU A 18 15.81 0.54 11.61
N GLU A 19 17.04 0.05 11.73
CA GLU A 19 18.04 0.57 12.68
C GLU A 19 18.42 2.03 12.42
N ASN A 20 18.33 2.47 11.16
CA ASN A 20 18.54 3.85 10.74
C ASN A 20 17.39 4.81 11.13
N GLY A 21 16.34 4.31 11.79
CA GLY A 21 15.20 5.09 12.29
C GLY A 21 14.03 5.22 11.30
N PHE A 22 14.11 4.61 10.11
CA PHE A 22 12.98 4.56 9.19
C PHE A 22 11.91 3.59 9.71
N ARG A 23 10.64 3.98 9.56
CA ARG A 23 9.51 3.16 10.02
C ARG A 23 8.54 2.94 8.87
N HIS A 24 8.26 1.68 8.60
CA HIS A 24 7.45 1.23 7.48
C HIS A 24 6.11 0.73 7.99
N ARG A 25 5.02 1.18 7.37
CA ARG A 25 3.65 0.79 7.70
C ARG A 25 2.91 0.46 6.41
N PHE A 26 2.24 -0.69 6.40
CA PHE A 26 1.48 -1.20 5.27
C PHE A 26 0.05 -1.45 5.73
N ARG A 27 -0.91 -1.09 4.89
CA ARG A 27 -2.28 -1.59 4.97
C ARG A 27 -2.67 -2.16 3.64
N TYR A 28 -3.26 -3.33 3.63
CA TYR A 28 -3.61 -3.97 2.38
C TYR A 28 -4.87 -4.80 2.49
N LEU A 29 -5.51 -4.98 1.35
CA LEU A 29 -6.77 -5.66 1.25
C LEU A 29 -6.86 -6.32 -0.12
N ASP A 30 -7.09 -7.62 -0.12
CA ASP A 30 -7.20 -8.46 -1.30
C ASP A 30 -8.69 -8.74 -1.60
N GLY A 31 -9.04 -8.83 -2.88
CA GLY A 31 -10.39 -9.20 -3.30
C GLY A 31 -11.44 -8.15 -2.94
N VAL A 32 -11.21 -6.89 -3.34
CA VAL A 32 -12.19 -5.82 -3.16
C VAL A 32 -12.88 -5.44 -4.46
N PRO A 33 -14.22 -5.40 -4.53
CA PRO A 33 -14.91 -4.79 -5.65
C PRO A 33 -14.39 -3.37 -5.91
N LEU A 34 -14.01 -3.11 -7.17
CA LEU A 34 -13.49 -1.81 -7.59
C LEU A 34 -14.52 -0.67 -7.43
N ASN A 35 -15.81 -0.97 -7.55
CA ASN A 35 -16.91 -0.03 -7.33
C ASN A 35 -18.23 -0.76 -7.01
N ASP A 36 -19.19 -0.04 -6.41
CA ASP A 36 -20.53 -0.54 -6.05
C ASP A 36 -21.38 -1.00 -7.26
N ALA A 37 -20.94 -0.72 -8.49
CA ALA A 37 -21.67 -1.04 -9.72
C ALA A 37 -21.12 -2.28 -10.45
N ASN A 38 -19.91 -2.75 -10.14
CA ASN A 38 -19.26 -3.89 -10.79
C ASN A 38 -18.58 -4.77 -9.72
N PHE A 39 -19.39 -5.62 -9.08
CA PHE A 39 -18.91 -6.58 -8.09
C PHE A 39 -18.02 -7.68 -8.70
N ASP A 40 -18.05 -7.87 -10.03
CA ASP A 40 -17.27 -8.89 -10.73
C ASP A 40 -15.79 -8.54 -10.90
N LEU A 41 -15.41 -7.27 -10.72
CA LEU A 41 -14.01 -6.84 -10.81
C LEU A 41 -13.45 -6.62 -9.41
N GLU A 42 -12.86 -7.69 -8.88
CA GLU A 42 -12.08 -7.67 -7.64
C GLU A 42 -10.66 -7.16 -7.92
N VAL A 43 -10.21 -6.19 -7.15
CA VAL A 43 -8.85 -5.65 -7.19
C VAL A 43 -8.18 -5.79 -5.83
N ASN A 44 -6.87 -5.68 -5.80
CA ASN A 44 -6.10 -5.68 -4.57
C ASN A 44 -5.53 -4.29 -4.32
N VAL A 45 -5.58 -3.85 -3.08
CA VAL A 45 -5.16 -2.51 -2.67
C VAL A 45 -4.03 -2.61 -1.67
N LEU A 46 -2.99 -1.81 -1.88
CA LEU A 46 -1.87 -1.63 -0.97
C LEU A 46 -1.70 -0.13 -0.66
N GLU A 47 -1.88 0.24 0.61
CA GLU A 47 -1.49 1.51 1.19
C GLU A 47 -0.13 1.36 1.88
N TYR A 48 0.78 2.30 1.64
CA TYR A 48 2.09 2.34 2.28
C TYR A 48 2.38 3.73 2.87
N ARG A 49 3.03 3.72 4.04
CA ARG A 49 3.59 4.89 4.71
C ARG A 49 5.00 4.60 5.19
N GLU A 50 5.92 5.49 4.86
CA GLU A 50 7.29 5.52 5.38
C GLU A 50 7.47 6.78 6.20
N HIS A 51 7.90 6.64 7.45
CA HIS A 51 8.30 7.76 8.28
C HIS A 51 9.82 7.77 8.37
N ALA A 52 10.43 8.83 7.86
CA ALA A 52 11.86 9.03 7.96
C ALA A 52 12.26 9.61 9.34
N PRO A 53 13.53 9.46 9.75
CA PRO A 53 14.03 10.01 11.01
C PRO A 53 13.96 11.53 11.10
N ASP A 54 14.02 12.22 9.95
CA ASP A 54 13.93 13.68 9.84
C ASP A 54 12.49 14.22 9.96
N GLY A 55 11.51 13.33 10.13
CA GLY A 55 10.10 13.66 10.24
C GLY A 55 9.36 13.72 8.90
N SER A 56 10.04 13.56 7.77
CA SER A 56 9.38 13.45 6.46
C SER A 56 8.57 12.15 6.36
N VAL A 57 7.47 12.22 5.60
CA VAL A 57 6.56 11.09 5.42
C VAL A 57 6.32 10.88 3.93
N LEU A 58 6.68 9.70 3.44
CA LEU A 58 6.27 9.24 2.12
C LEU A 58 4.99 8.43 2.28
N HIS A 59 3.98 8.73 1.49
CA HIS A 59 2.69 8.04 1.53
C HIS A 59 2.17 7.82 0.12
N PHE A 60 1.79 6.58 -0.20
CA PHE A 60 1.12 6.25 -1.46
C PHE A 60 0.14 5.09 -1.30
N SER A 61 -0.78 4.99 -2.25
CA SER A 61 -1.64 3.82 -2.42
C SER A 61 -1.51 3.28 -3.83
N ARG A 62 -1.63 1.96 -3.99
CA ARG A 62 -1.57 1.26 -5.26
C ARG A 62 -2.72 0.26 -5.36
N VAL A 63 -3.38 0.25 -6.51
CA VAL A 63 -4.31 -0.80 -6.93
C VAL A 63 -3.57 -1.74 -7.87
N THR A 64 -3.77 -3.05 -7.73
CA THR A 64 -3.08 -4.06 -8.54
C THR A 64 -3.91 -5.33 -8.68
N ASP A 65 -3.72 -6.05 -9.78
CA ASP A 65 -4.28 -7.41 -10.00
C ASP A 65 -3.39 -8.52 -9.39
N LEU A 66 -2.26 -8.16 -8.79
CA LEU A 66 -1.36 -9.11 -8.14
C LEU A 66 -1.89 -9.38 -6.72
N PRO A 67 -1.89 -10.64 -6.24
CA PRO A 67 -2.25 -10.93 -4.85
C PRO A 67 -1.40 -10.12 -3.89
N VAL A 68 -1.98 -9.60 -2.81
CA VAL A 68 -1.24 -8.84 -1.79
C VAL A 68 -1.26 -9.56 -0.47
N ASP A 69 -0.09 -9.96 0.01
CA ASP A 69 0.09 -10.64 1.29
C ASP A 69 1.44 -10.28 1.94
N ASN A 70 1.62 -10.68 3.20
CA ASN A 70 2.82 -10.35 4.00
C ASN A 70 4.15 -10.77 3.35
N THR A 71 4.16 -11.75 2.45
CA THR A 71 5.38 -12.24 1.80
C THR A 71 5.85 -11.33 0.67
N ASN A 72 4.97 -10.48 0.13
CA ASN A 72 5.25 -9.70 -1.07
C ASN A 72 5.18 -8.16 -0.89
N LEU A 73 4.79 -7.67 0.29
CA LEU A 73 4.65 -6.24 0.60
C LEU A 73 5.90 -5.42 0.24
N THR A 74 7.08 -5.89 0.65
CA THR A 74 8.35 -5.19 0.40
C THR A 74 8.67 -5.12 -1.09
N THR A 75 8.37 -6.17 -1.86
CA THR A 75 8.56 -6.21 -3.31
C THR A 75 7.63 -5.22 -4.01
N LEU A 76 6.35 -5.21 -3.63
CA LEU A 76 5.35 -4.29 -4.17
C LEU A 76 5.69 -2.83 -3.86
N MET A 77 6.16 -2.55 -2.64
CA MET A 77 6.63 -1.21 -2.23
C MET A 77 7.83 -0.76 -3.05
N ARG A 78 8.83 -1.62 -3.26
CA ARG A 78 10.01 -1.27 -4.07
C ARG A 78 9.61 -0.93 -5.52
N GLY A 79 8.69 -1.71 -6.10
CA GLY A 79 8.15 -1.43 -7.43
C GLY A 79 7.39 -0.10 -7.50
N ALA A 80 6.55 0.18 -6.49
CA ALA A 80 5.83 1.45 -6.40
C ALA A 80 6.78 2.64 -6.22
N ARG A 81 7.84 2.50 -5.40
CA ARG A 81 8.86 3.52 -5.19
C ARG A 81 9.70 3.76 -6.43
N ALA A 82 10.01 2.73 -7.21
CA ALA A 82 10.68 2.89 -8.50
C ALA A 82 9.83 3.70 -9.49
N ARG A 83 8.52 3.40 -9.57
CA ARG A 83 7.57 4.18 -10.40
C ARG A 83 7.47 5.62 -9.91
N TRP A 84 7.36 5.82 -8.59
CA TRP A 84 7.30 7.14 -7.97
C TRP A 84 8.56 7.97 -8.28
N LYS A 85 9.76 7.37 -8.22
CA LYS A 85 11.01 8.05 -8.60
C LYS A 85 11.03 8.46 -10.08
N ILE A 86 10.49 7.64 -10.97
CA ILE A 86 10.35 7.99 -12.39
C ILE A 86 9.32 9.12 -12.58
N GLU A 87 8.21 9.08 -11.84
CA GLU A 87 7.14 10.09 -11.91
C GLU A 87 7.50 11.43 -11.24
N ASN A 88 8.42 11.44 -10.27
CA ASN A 88 8.82 12.62 -9.48
C ASN A 88 10.25 13.11 -9.82
N GLU A 89 10.67 12.91 -11.07
CA GLU A 89 11.90 13.47 -11.66
C GLU A 89 13.21 12.68 -11.42
N ILE A 90 13.93 12.40 -12.51
CA ILE A 90 15.35 11.99 -12.55
C ILE A 90 16.21 13.25 -12.50
#